data_AF-A0A7Z7AWY5-F1
#
_entry.id   AF-A0A7Z7AWY5-F1
#
_cell.length_a   1.000
_cell.length_b   1.000
_cell.length_c   1.000
_cell.angle_alpha   90.00
_cell.angle_beta   90.00
_cell.angle_gamma   90.00
#
_symmetry.space_group_name_H-M   'P 1'
#
loop_
_entity.id
_entity.type
_entity.pdbx_description
1 polymer ?
#
loop_
_entity_poly.entity_id
_entity_poly.type
_entity_poly.pdbx_seq_one_letter_code
_entity_poly.pdbx_strand_id
1 'polypeptide(L)'
;MKKVVMYTLSTCPWCMRAKKFFREHDIPFEYTDYDKADDKTKEAIKEDCLAHGSEMSFPFVKIDDEVVVGYNPDKYATLLDL
;
A
#
# COMPACT_ATOMS: atom_id res chain seq x y z
N MET A 1 -10.05 -11.75 8.75
CA MET A 1 -9.88 -10.92 7.55
C MET A 1 -8.57 -10.16 7.71
N LYS A 2 -7.69 -10.24 6.73
CA LYS A 2 -6.38 -9.58 6.74
C LYS A 2 -6.56 -8.08 6.55
N LYS A 3 -5.89 -7.25 7.36
CA LYS A 3 -6.02 -5.80 7.23
C LYS A 3 -5.07 -5.30 6.15
N VAL A 4 -5.62 -4.71 5.08
CA VAL A 4 -4.83 -4.13 3.98
C VAL A 4 -4.81 -2.61 4.09
N VAL A 5 -3.63 -2.03 4.21
CA VAL A 5 -3.41 -0.57 4.22
C VAL A 5 -2.40 -0.22 3.14
N MET A 6 -2.69 0.80 2.34
CA MET A 6 -1.87 1.18 1.21
C MET A 6 -1.48 2.65 1.25
N TYR A 7 -0.20 2.95 1.14
CA TYR A 7 0.25 4.30 0.78
C TYR A 7 0.44 4.37 -0.72
N THR A 8 -0.19 5.36 -1.33
CA THR A 8 -0.24 5.51 -2.78
C THR A 8 0.07 6.93 -3.22
N LEU A 9 0.30 7.12 -4.51
CA LEU A 9 0.33 8.43 -5.14
C LEU A 9 -0.81 8.51 -6.14
N SER A 10 -1.52 9.64 -6.16
CA SER A 10 -2.67 9.87 -7.03
C SER A 10 -2.29 9.87 -8.51
N THR A 11 -1.04 10.17 -8.83
CA THR A 11 -0.47 10.20 -10.18
C THR A 11 0.22 8.88 -10.58
N CYS A 12 0.36 7.91 -9.67
CA CYS A 12 1.12 6.70 -9.95
C CYS A 12 0.26 5.60 -10.60
N PRO A 13 0.58 5.14 -11.82
CA PRO A 13 -0.19 4.09 -12.50
C PRO A 13 -0.15 2.75 -11.77
N TRP A 14 0.95 2.43 -11.10
CA TRP A 14 1.11 1.20 -10.32
C TRP A 14 0.21 1.18 -9.09
N CYS A 15 -0.01 2.33 -8.45
CA CYS A 15 -0.94 2.45 -7.34
C CYS A 15 -2.37 2.17 -7.77
N MET A 16 -2.79 2.68 -8.93
CA MET A 16 -4.12 2.40 -9.49
C MET A 16 -4.30 0.90 -9.78
N ARG A 17 -3.29 0.24 -10.35
CA ARG A 17 -3.31 -1.22 -10.58
C ARG A 17 -3.41 -2.01 -9.29
N ALA A 18 -2.66 -1.62 -8.25
CA ALA A 18 -2.75 -2.25 -6.93
C ALA A 18 -4.16 -2.13 -6.34
N LYS A 19 -4.74 -0.92 -6.32
CA LYS A 19 -6.12 -0.70 -5.84
C LYS A 19 -7.14 -1.53 -6.64
N LYS A 20 -6.95 -1.65 -7.96
CA LYS A 20 -7.82 -2.45 -8.83
C LYS A 20 -7.77 -3.93 -8.46
N PHE A 21 -6.59 -4.48 -8.22
CA PHE A 21 -6.42 -5.86 -7.77
C PHE A 21 -7.24 -6.16 -6.51
N PHE A 22 -7.07 -5.38 -5.43
CA PHE A 22 -7.83 -5.61 -4.20
C PHE A 22 -9.34 -5.46 -4.38
N ARG A 23 -9.79 -4.50 -5.23
CA ARG A 23 -11.22 -4.37 -5.58
C ARG A 23 -11.76 -5.57 -6.38
N GLU A 24 -10.99 -6.10 -7.33
CA GLU A 24 -11.42 -7.25 -8.14
C GLU A 24 -11.53 -8.54 -7.33
N HIS A 25 -10.81 -8.63 -6.22
CA HIS A 25 -10.87 -9.75 -5.28
C HIS A 25 -11.81 -9.49 -4.08
N ASP A 26 -12.62 -8.43 -4.10
CA ASP A 26 -13.52 -8.03 -3.01
C ASP A 26 -12.83 -7.89 -1.64
N ILE A 27 -11.56 -7.49 -1.64
CA ILE A 27 -10.76 -7.31 -0.43
C ILE A 27 -10.93 -5.88 0.07
N PRO A 28 -11.37 -5.67 1.33
CA PRO A 28 -11.42 -4.34 1.91
C PRO A 28 -10.00 -3.83 2.16
N PHE A 29 -9.69 -2.64 1.64
CA PHE A 29 -8.40 -1.99 1.85
C PHE A 29 -8.58 -0.50 2.16
N GLU A 30 -7.71 0.02 3.02
CA GLU A 30 -7.56 1.44 3.29
C GLU A 30 -6.42 1.98 2.42
N TYR A 31 -6.57 3.20 1.87
CA TYR A 31 -5.48 3.84 1.14
C TYR A 31 -5.33 5.31 1.49
N THR A 32 -4.09 5.79 1.47
CA THR A 32 -3.77 7.21 1.64
C THR A 32 -2.93 7.68 0.46
N ASP A 33 -3.43 8.69 -0.25
CA ASP A 33 -2.67 9.33 -1.32
C ASP A 33 -1.68 10.34 -0.72
N TYR A 34 -0.41 9.96 -0.67
CA TYR A 34 0.67 10.73 -0.07
C TYR A 34 0.78 12.14 -0.67
N ASP A 35 0.54 12.33 -1.97
CA ASP A 35 0.61 13.64 -2.62
C ASP A 35 -0.52 14.59 -2.18
N LYS A 36 -1.69 14.04 -1.83
CA LYS A 36 -2.87 14.79 -1.40
C LYS A 36 -2.95 14.95 0.12
N ALA A 37 -2.10 14.23 0.85
CA ALA A 37 -2.06 14.26 2.30
C ALA A 37 -1.43 15.57 2.81
N ASP A 38 -1.84 15.97 4.02
CA ASP A 38 -1.21 17.04 4.78
C ASP A 38 0.21 16.67 5.24
N ASP A 39 1.01 17.66 5.64
CA ASP A 39 2.41 17.46 6.03
C ASP A 39 2.57 16.47 7.18
N LYS A 40 1.66 16.47 8.18
CA LYS A 40 1.72 15.52 9.29
C LYS A 40 1.53 14.09 8.82
N THR A 41 0.53 13.86 7.96
CA THR A 41 0.29 12.54 7.38
C THR A 41 1.46 12.10 6.49
N LYS A 42 2.07 13.02 5.74
CA LYS A 42 3.28 12.74 4.95
C LYS A 42 4.46 12.33 5.82
N GLU A 43 4.70 13.03 6.93
CA GLU A 43 5.73 12.67 7.90
C GLU A 43 5.47 11.29 8.51
N ALA A 44 4.23 11.02 8.93
CA ALA A 44 3.85 9.72 9.48
C ALA A 44 4.11 8.58 8.49
N ILE A 45 3.73 8.74 7.20
CA ILE A 45 4.00 7.74 6.16
C ILE A 45 5.51 7.53 5.96
N LYS A 46 6.33 8.60 6.02
CA LYS A 46 7.78 8.47 5.90
C LYS A 46 8.38 7.70 7.06
N GLU A 47 8.03 8.06 8.28
CA GLU A 47 8.50 7.38 9.49
C GLU A 47 8.11 5.91 9.48
N ASP A 48 6.90 5.63 9.02
CA ASP A 48 6.38 4.28 8.89
C ASP A 48 7.14 3.44 7.84
N CYS A 49 7.35 3.98 6.63
CA CYS A 49 8.18 3.33 5.60
C CYS A 49 9.61 3.06 6.13
N LEU A 50 10.20 4.02 6.85
CA LEU A 50 11.52 3.90 7.46
C LEU A 50 11.56 2.84 8.57
N ALA A 51 10.52 2.77 9.41
CA ALA A 51 10.40 1.77 10.47
C ALA A 51 10.32 0.35 9.91
N HIS A 52 9.72 0.18 8.73
CA HIS A 52 9.68 -1.07 7.99
C HIS A 52 10.92 -1.30 7.09
N GLY A 53 11.99 -0.49 7.25
CA GLY A 53 13.27 -0.67 6.57
C GLY A 53 13.19 -0.54 5.05
N SER A 54 12.15 0.09 4.55
CA SER A 54 11.82 0.14 3.13
C SER A 54 12.07 1.53 2.57
N GLU A 55 12.72 1.58 1.41
CA GLU A 55 12.90 2.83 0.67
C GLU A 55 11.53 3.41 0.31
N MET A 56 11.39 4.74 0.35
CA MET A 56 10.11 5.46 0.16
C MET A 56 9.58 5.28 -1.27
N SER A 57 8.96 4.13 -1.52
CA SER A 57 8.51 3.68 -2.83
C SER A 57 7.01 3.38 -2.79
N PHE A 58 6.31 3.82 -3.83
CA PHE A 58 4.86 3.67 -3.95
C PHE A 58 4.51 2.77 -5.15
N PRO A 59 3.50 1.89 -5.05
CA PRO A 59 2.62 1.68 -3.90
C PRO A 59 3.33 0.97 -2.75
N PHE A 60 3.06 1.39 -1.52
CA PHE A 60 3.49 0.70 -0.32
C PHE A 60 2.27 0.00 0.27
N VAL A 61 2.27 -1.32 0.33
CA VAL A 61 1.12 -2.11 0.74
C VAL A 61 1.46 -2.89 1.99
N LYS A 62 0.72 -2.64 3.05
CA LYS A 62 0.76 -3.41 4.28
C LYS A 62 -0.38 -4.40 4.31
N ILE A 63 -0.06 -5.66 4.58
CA ILE A 63 -1.03 -6.73 4.74
C ILE A 63 -0.72 -7.37 6.10
N ASP A 64 -1.52 -7.01 7.11
CA ASP A 64 -1.24 -7.30 8.52
C ASP A 64 0.17 -6.84 8.95
N ASP A 65 1.06 -7.77 9.31
CA ASP A 65 2.46 -7.51 9.72
C ASP A 65 3.44 -7.46 8.53
N GLU A 66 3.00 -7.89 7.35
CA GLU A 66 3.85 -7.97 6.16
C GLU A 66 3.76 -6.70 5.31
N VAL A 67 4.91 -6.27 4.78
CA VAL A 67 5.03 -5.10 3.93
C VAL A 67 5.48 -5.51 2.53
N VAL A 68 4.73 -5.06 1.53
CA VAL A 68 5.04 -5.20 0.12
C VAL A 68 5.23 -3.83 -0.49
N VAL A 69 6.46 -3.56 -0.94
CA VAL A 69 6.82 -2.33 -1.63
C VAL A 69 6.75 -2.57 -3.15
N GLY A 70 6.06 -1.67 -3.85
CA GLY A 70 5.83 -1.77 -5.30
C GLY A 70 4.58 -2.59 -5.66
N TYR A 71 4.22 -2.61 -6.94
CA TYR A 71 3.09 -3.41 -7.42
C TYR A 71 3.53 -4.85 -7.68
N ASN A 72 3.12 -5.78 -6.81
CA ASN A 72 3.44 -7.20 -6.95
C ASN A 72 2.21 -8.09 -6.66
N PRO A 73 1.38 -8.40 -7.67
CA PRO A 73 0.14 -9.14 -7.50
C PRO A 73 0.35 -10.57 -6.98
N ASP A 74 1.42 -11.26 -7.38
CA ASP A 74 1.76 -12.60 -6.88
C ASP A 74 2.00 -12.61 -5.36
N LYS A 75 2.72 -11.59 -4.86
CA LYS A 75 2.92 -11.42 -3.41
C LYS A 75 1.60 -11.10 -2.71
N TYR A 76 0.75 -10.26 -3.29
CA TYR A 76 -0.56 -9.97 -2.71
C TYR A 76 -1.42 -11.23 -2.60
N ALA A 77 -1.47 -12.05 -3.67
CA ALA A 77 -2.20 -13.30 -3.65
C ALA A 77 -1.68 -14.25 -2.55
N THR A 78 -0.37 -14.44 -2.49
CA THR A 78 0.28 -15.26 -1.45
C THR A 78 -0.05 -14.76 -0.04
N LEU A 79 0.05 -13.45 0.18
CA LEU A 79 -0.22 -12.84 1.48
C LEU A 79 -1.70 -12.81 1.83
N LEU A 80 -2.60 -12.91 0.86
CA LEU A 80 -4.05 -12.89 1.08
C LEU A 80 -4.68 -14.28 1.05
N ASP A 81 -3.89 -15.32 0.77
CA ASP A 81 -4.34 -16.71 0.63
C ASP A 81 -5.35 -16.86 -0.54
N LEU A 82 -5.05 -16.20 -1.67
CA LEU A 82 -5.83 -16.24 -2.91
C LEU A 82 -5.32 -17.30 -3.90
#